data_AF-A0AAW1LNY7-F1
#
_entry.id   AF-A0AAW1LNY7-F1
#
_cell.length_a   1.000
_cell.length_b   1.000
_cell.length_c   1.000
_cell.angle_alpha   90.00
_cell.angle_beta   90.00
_cell.angle_gamma   90.00
#
_symmetry.space_group_name_H-M   'P 1'
#
loop_
_entity.id
_entity.type
_entity.pdbx_description
1 polymer ?
#
loop_
_entity_poly.entity_id
_entity_poly.type
_entity_poly.pdbx_seq_one_letter_code
_entity_poly.pdbx_strand_id
1 'polypeptide(L)'
;MMMIKERIKLQKWLIIILLMVIFMNYLITTSFGAINVTYDHRALVIDGKCRVLASGSIHYPRSTPEMWGDLIQKSKDGGLDIIETYVFWDLHEPVRGQYDFNGRKDLVKFVKLVGEAGLYVHLRIGPYVCAE
;
A
#
# COMPACT_ATOMS: atom_id res chain seq x y z
N MET A 1 23.28 -31.75 -41.69
CA MET A 1 22.52 -30.51 -42.03
C MET A 1 21.31 -30.28 -41.12
N MET A 2 20.45 -31.29 -40.88
CA MET A 2 19.22 -31.17 -40.06
C MET A 2 19.48 -30.77 -38.59
N MET A 3 20.47 -31.39 -37.93
CA MET A 3 20.90 -31.03 -36.56
C MET A 3 21.37 -29.58 -36.39
N ILE A 4 21.93 -28.95 -37.42
CA ILE A 4 22.43 -27.57 -37.35
C ILE A 4 21.24 -26.59 -37.37
N LYS A 5 20.21 -26.86 -38.18
CA LYS A 5 18.98 -26.06 -38.22
C LYS A 5 18.22 -26.11 -36.89
N GLU A 6 18.18 -27.27 -36.23
CA GLU A 6 17.57 -27.41 -34.91
C GLU A 6 18.33 -26.68 -33.81
N ARG A 7 19.68 -26.73 -33.82
CA ARG A 7 20.51 -25.91 -32.92
C ARG A 7 20.29 -24.41 -33.11
N ILE A 8 20.23 -23.93 -34.36
CA ILE A 8 19.96 -22.51 -34.66
C ILE A 8 18.56 -22.11 -34.19
N LYS A 9 17.56 -22.98 -34.40
CA LYS A 9 16.18 -22.74 -33.92
C LYS A 9 16.14 -22.65 -32.39
N LEU A 10 16.82 -23.55 -31.69
CA LEU A 10 16.92 -23.54 -30.22
C LEU A 10 17.65 -22.29 -29.71
N GLN A 11 18.75 -21.88 -30.35
CA GLN A 11 19.46 -20.65 -30.03
C GLN A 11 18.59 -19.40 -30.20
N LYS A 12 17.77 -19.33 -31.25
CA LYS A 12 16.83 -18.21 -31.44
C LYS A 12 15.78 -18.15 -30.32
N TRP A 13 15.22 -19.29 -29.91
CA TRP A 13 14.27 -19.35 -28.80
C TRP A 13 14.90 -18.94 -27.47
N LEU A 14 16.12 -19.41 -27.20
CA LEU A 14 16.89 -19.00 -26.01
C LEU A 14 17.14 -17.48 -25.97
N ILE A 15 17.46 -16.87 -27.11
CA ILE A 15 17.63 -15.41 -27.22
C ILE A 15 16.31 -14.68 -26.97
N ILE A 16 15.19 -15.16 -27.53
CA ILE A 16 13.87 -14.55 -27.30
C ILE A 16 13.47 -14.62 -25.83
N ILE A 17 13.66 -15.77 -25.18
CA ILE A 17 13.36 -15.94 -23.75
C ILE A 17 14.23 -15.00 -22.92
N LEU A 18 15.53 -14.90 -23.22
CA LEU A 18 16.44 -13.99 -22.52
C LEU A 18 15.99 -12.54 -22.67
N LEU A 19 15.62 -12.11 -23.88
CA LEU A 19 15.10 -10.76 -24.13
C LEU A 19 13.78 -10.49 -23.39
N MET A 20 12.88 -11.47 -23.33
CA MET A 20 11.64 -11.36 -22.56
C MET A 20 11.92 -11.22 -21.06
N VAL A 21 12.88 -11.99 -20.52
CA VAL A 21 13.28 -11.90 -19.11
C VAL A 21 13.90 -10.53 -18.82
N ILE A 22 14.77 -10.01 -19.68
CA ILE A 22 15.36 -8.67 -19.51
C ILE A 22 14.27 -7.59 -19.55
N PHE A 23 13.34 -7.68 -20.51
CA PHE A 23 12.23 -6.74 -20.62
C PHE A 23 11.31 -6.77 -19.38
N MET A 24 11.00 -7.96 -18.87
CA MET A 24 10.25 -8.13 -17.62
C MET A 24 10.99 -7.48 -16.44
N ASN A 25 12.29 -7.72 -16.29
CA ASN A 25 13.09 -7.10 -15.24
C ASN A 25 13.12 -5.57 -15.35
N TYR A 26 13.21 -5.03 -16.57
CA TYR A 26 13.15 -3.58 -16.79
C TYR A 26 11.81 -2.98 -16.33
N LEU A 27 10.69 -3.62 -16.70
CA LEU A 27 9.35 -3.21 -16.24
C LEU A 27 9.19 -3.29 -14.72
N ILE A 28 9.77 -4.31 -14.09
CA ILE A 28 9.79 -4.46 -12.64
C ILE A 28 10.59 -3.30 -12.00
N THR A 29 11.77 -2.96 -12.51
CA THR A 29 12.57 -1.86 -11.94
C THR A 29 11.93 -0.48 -12.05
N THR A 30 11.13 -0.22 -13.09
CA THR A 30 10.43 1.07 -13.25
C THR A 30 9.12 1.17 -12.47
N SER A 31 8.60 0.04 -11.95
CA SER A 31 7.35 0.00 -11.18
C SER A 31 7.55 0.13 -9.67
N PHE A 32 8.80 0.11 -9.17
CA PHE A 32 9.14 0.31 -7.75
C PHE A 32 9.71 1.71 -7.47
N GLY A 33 9.06 2.75 -8.00
CA GLY A 33 9.34 4.12 -7.57
C GLY A 33 8.69 4.40 -6.21
N ALA A 34 9.46 4.92 -5.25
CA ALA A 34 8.87 5.52 -4.07
C ALA A 34 7.98 6.71 -4.50
N ILE A 35 6.76 6.79 -3.96
CA ILE A 35 5.87 7.92 -4.22
C ILE A 35 6.56 9.19 -3.74
N ASN A 36 6.71 10.18 -4.62
CA ASN A 36 7.31 11.45 -4.24
C ASN A 36 6.22 12.38 -3.69
N VAL A 37 6.32 12.70 -2.40
CA VAL A 37 5.39 13.60 -1.72
C VAL A 37 6.11 14.88 -1.33
N THR A 38 5.64 16.00 -1.87
CA THR A 38 6.13 17.35 -1.56
C THR A 38 4.92 18.28 -1.33
N TYR A 39 5.17 19.56 -1.11
CA TYR A 39 4.11 20.56 -0.97
C TYR A 39 4.61 21.93 -1.46
N ASP A 40 3.67 22.77 -1.88
CA ASP A 40 3.91 24.18 -2.13
C ASP A 40 2.97 25.05 -1.27
N HIS A 41 2.89 26.35 -1.58
CA HIS A 41 2.04 27.30 -0.86
C HIS A 41 0.53 27.08 -1.08
N ARG A 42 0.13 26.13 -1.94
CA ARG A 42 -1.27 25.87 -2.31
C ARG A 42 -1.72 24.47 -1.94
N ALA A 43 -0.88 23.45 -2.13
CA ALA A 43 -1.32 22.06 -2.03
C ALA A 43 -0.19 21.06 -1.75
N LEU A 44 -0.60 19.84 -1.38
CA LEU A 44 0.26 18.67 -1.47
C LEU A 44 0.50 18.34 -2.94
N VAL A 45 1.73 17.93 -3.27
CA VAL A 45 2.13 17.49 -4.60
C VAL A 45 2.57 16.04 -4.50
N ILE A 46 1.80 15.15 -5.11
CA ILE A 46 2.06 13.70 -5.13
C ILE A 46 2.38 13.29 -6.56
N ASP A 47 3.59 12.74 -6.76
CA ASP A 47 4.13 12.38 -8.08
C ASP A 47 4.01 13.52 -9.11
N GLY A 48 4.37 14.73 -8.66
CA GLY A 48 4.35 15.95 -9.48
C GLY A 48 2.96 16.53 -9.74
N LYS A 49 1.89 15.93 -9.20
CA LYS A 49 0.52 16.43 -9.35
C LYS A 49 0.07 17.13 -8.07
N CYS A 50 -0.33 18.40 -8.17
CA CYS A 50 -1.01 19.11 -7.08
C CYS A 50 -2.35 18.42 -6.78
N ARG A 51 -2.59 18.10 -5.51
CA ARG A 51 -3.80 17.40 -5.04
C ARG A 51 -4.39 18.10 -3.83
N VAL A 52 -5.70 18.31 -3.84
CA VAL A 52 -6.50 18.54 -2.64
C VAL A 52 -7.07 17.18 -2.26
N LEU A 53 -6.78 16.71 -1.05
CA LEU A 53 -7.11 15.36 -0.62
C LEU A 53 -8.27 15.39 0.38
N ALA A 54 -9.28 14.56 0.15
CA ALA A 54 -10.35 14.34 1.11
C ALA A 54 -9.97 13.18 2.06
N SER A 55 -10.02 13.44 3.37
CA SER A 55 -9.72 12.43 4.38
C SER A 55 -10.94 12.12 5.24
N GLY A 56 -11.11 10.85 5.61
CA GLY A 56 -12.08 10.39 6.59
C GLY A 56 -11.47 9.40 7.55
N SER A 57 -11.94 9.41 8.80
CA SER A 57 -11.33 8.62 9.88
C SER A 57 -12.03 7.27 10.04
N ILE A 58 -11.22 6.20 10.09
CA ILE A 58 -11.65 4.86 10.52
C ILE A 58 -10.68 4.42 11.62
N HIS A 59 -11.16 4.31 12.85
CA HIS A 59 -10.36 3.74 13.93
C HIS A 59 -10.45 2.22 13.86
N TYR A 60 -9.44 1.58 13.27
CA TYR A 60 -9.46 0.14 12.98
C TYR A 60 -9.77 -0.72 14.22
N PRO A 61 -9.35 -0.36 15.47
CA PRO A 61 -9.74 -1.16 16.62
C PRO A 61 -11.21 -1.10 16.95
N ARG A 62 -11.97 -0.10 16.49
CA ARG A 62 -13.40 0.09 16.81
C ARG A 62 -14.34 -0.70 15.90
N SER A 63 -13.82 -1.42 14.91
CA SER A 63 -14.55 -2.36 14.07
C SER A 63 -13.83 -3.71 14.03
N THR A 64 -14.48 -4.74 13.50
CA THR A 64 -13.83 -6.06 13.36
C THR A 64 -13.02 -6.14 12.05
N PRO A 65 -12.02 -7.05 11.96
CA PRO A 65 -11.26 -7.25 10.74
C PRO A 65 -12.10 -7.57 9.49
N GLU A 66 -13.25 -8.22 9.68
CA GLU A 66 -14.18 -8.57 8.61
C GLU A 66 -14.91 -7.35 8.06
N MET A 67 -15.08 -6.30 8.88
CA MET A 67 -15.74 -5.05 8.48
C MET A 67 -14.80 -4.10 7.73
N TRP A 68 -13.48 -4.19 7.92
CA TRP A 68 -12.53 -3.20 7.41
C TRP A 68 -12.62 -3.01 5.90
N GLY A 69 -12.69 -4.11 5.12
CA GLY A 69 -12.77 -4.03 3.66
C GLY A 69 -13.99 -3.24 3.19
N ASP A 70 -15.16 -3.51 3.77
CA ASP A 70 -16.41 -2.81 3.42
C ASP A 70 -16.38 -1.32 3.83
N LEU A 71 -15.86 -1.01 5.02
CA LEU A 71 -15.71 0.39 5.48
C LEU A 71 -14.75 1.18 4.58
N ILE A 72 -13.61 0.59 4.20
CA ILE A 72 -12.62 1.18 3.31
C ILE A 72 -13.22 1.39 1.92
N GLN A 73 -13.94 0.39 1.38
CA GLN A 73 -14.56 0.50 0.06
C GLN A 73 -15.64 1.59 0.02
N LYS A 74 -16.52 1.64 1.02
CA LYS A 74 -17.53 2.71 1.14
C LYS A 74 -16.90 4.10 1.24
N SER A 75 -15.78 4.20 1.95
CA SER A 75 -15.02 5.45 2.07
C SER A 75 -14.45 5.89 0.71
N LYS A 76 -13.89 4.95 -0.05
CA LYS A 76 -13.43 5.19 -1.42
C LYS A 76 -14.58 5.61 -2.35
N ASP A 77 -15.70 4.89 -2.31
CA ASP A 77 -16.88 5.17 -3.13
C ASP A 77 -17.51 6.54 -2.76
N GLY A 78 -17.35 6.96 -1.50
CA GLY A 78 -17.70 8.28 -1.00
C GLY A 78 -16.75 9.40 -1.45
N GLY A 79 -15.69 9.09 -2.21
CA GLY A 79 -14.76 10.07 -2.77
C GLY A 79 -13.60 10.45 -1.86
N LEU A 80 -13.32 9.66 -0.81
CA LEU A 80 -12.13 9.89 0.02
C LEU A 80 -10.86 9.43 -0.70
N ASP A 81 -9.77 10.18 -0.51
CA ASP A 81 -8.43 9.83 -0.97
C ASP A 81 -7.59 9.19 0.15
N ILE A 82 -7.90 9.53 1.41
CA ILE A 82 -7.12 9.16 2.59
C ILE A 82 -8.02 8.56 3.65
N ILE A 83 -7.61 7.40 4.19
CA ILE A 83 -8.11 6.91 5.47
C ILE A 83 -7.20 7.39 6.59
N GLU A 84 -7.75 8.15 7.52
CA GLU A 84 -7.08 8.52 8.75
C GLU A 84 -7.34 7.48 9.85
N THR A 85 -6.31 7.13 10.62
CA THR A 85 -6.49 6.27 11.80
C THR A 85 -5.54 6.59 12.93
N TYR A 86 -6.03 6.49 14.16
CA TYR A 86 -5.20 6.50 15.36
C TYR A 86 -4.60 5.14 15.65
N VAL A 87 -3.39 5.14 16.20
CA VAL A 87 -2.76 3.96 16.82
C VAL A 87 -2.92 4.09 18.33
N PHE A 88 -3.69 3.19 18.93
CA PHE A 88 -4.00 3.19 20.36
C PHE A 88 -2.88 2.48 21.11
N TRP A 89 -2.01 3.25 21.78
CA TRP A 89 -0.84 2.67 22.44
C TRP A 89 -1.23 1.67 23.55
N ASP A 90 -2.18 2.03 24.40
CA ASP A 90 -2.71 1.19 25.48
C ASP A 90 -3.22 -0.17 24.98
N LEU A 91 -3.80 -0.19 23.78
CA LEU A 91 -4.27 -1.40 23.13
C LEU A 91 -3.13 -2.31 22.65
N HIS A 92 -2.04 -1.71 22.18
CA HIS A 92 -0.88 -2.44 21.65
C HIS A 92 0.13 -2.84 22.71
N GLU A 93 0.27 -2.10 23.80
CA GLU A 93 1.20 -2.38 24.90
C GLU A 93 0.44 -2.38 26.24
N PRO A 94 -0.52 -3.31 26.45
CA PRO A 94 -1.30 -3.35 27.70
C PRO A 94 -0.43 -3.70 28.92
N VAL A 95 0.68 -4.41 28.69
CA VAL A 95 1.73 -4.65 29.67
C VAL A 95 3.03 -4.11 29.09
N ARG A 96 3.76 -3.33 29.88
CA ARG A 96 5.01 -2.69 29.45
C ARG A 96 5.98 -3.72 28.84
N GLY A 97 6.44 -3.45 27.63
CA GLY A 97 7.32 -4.29 26.82
C GLY A 97 6.66 -5.49 26.15
N GLN A 98 5.33 -5.67 26.29
CA GLN A 98 4.59 -6.76 25.66
C GLN A 98 3.63 -6.20 24.61
N TYR A 99 4.04 -6.30 23.35
CA TYR A 99 3.30 -5.78 22.21
C TYR A 99 2.33 -6.81 21.62
N ASP A 100 1.11 -6.38 21.29
CA ASP A 100 0.11 -7.21 20.63
C ASP A 100 -0.52 -6.51 19.42
N PHE A 101 -0.29 -7.11 18.25
CA PHE A 101 -0.82 -6.69 16.95
C PHE A 101 -1.74 -7.77 16.32
N ASN A 102 -2.32 -8.66 17.13
CA ASN A 102 -3.19 -9.72 16.63
C ASN A 102 -4.66 -9.29 16.52
N GLY A 103 -5.41 -9.99 15.65
CA GLY A 103 -6.86 -9.83 15.53
C GLY A 103 -7.26 -8.39 15.16
N ARG A 104 -8.14 -7.78 15.97
CA ARG A 104 -8.59 -6.38 15.76
C ARG A 104 -7.50 -5.32 15.97
N LYS A 105 -6.33 -5.73 16.48
CA LYS A 105 -5.16 -4.87 16.72
C LYS A 105 -4.16 -4.93 15.56
N ASP A 106 -4.47 -5.64 14.49
CA ASP A 106 -3.58 -5.81 13.36
C ASP A 106 -3.54 -4.55 12.48
N LEU A 107 -2.75 -3.58 12.93
CA LEU A 107 -2.48 -2.33 12.23
C LEU A 107 -1.91 -2.58 10.83
N VAL A 108 -1.03 -3.58 10.70
CA VAL A 108 -0.35 -3.89 9.43
C VAL A 108 -1.36 -4.38 8.40
N LYS A 109 -2.22 -5.33 8.77
CA LYS A 109 -3.30 -5.80 7.90
C LYS A 109 -4.24 -4.67 7.51
N PHE A 110 -4.64 -3.81 8.46
CA PHE A 110 -5.50 -2.67 8.15
C PHE A 110 -4.86 -1.72 7.14
N VAL A 111 -3.60 -1.30 7.35
CA VAL A 111 -2.87 -0.41 6.43
C VAL A 111 -2.71 -1.04 5.04
N LYS A 112 -2.43 -2.35 4.97
CA LYS A 112 -2.37 -3.07 3.68
C LYS A 112 -3.69 -3.04 2.94
N LEU A 113 -4.81 -3.28 3.61
CA LEU A 113 -6.15 -3.21 3.00
C LEU A 113 -6.46 -1.81 2.44
N VAL A 114 -6.06 -0.75 3.14
CA VAL A 114 -6.23 0.63 2.64
C VAL A 114 -5.40 0.84 1.36
N GLY A 115 -4.14 0.39 1.35
CA GLY A 115 -3.27 0.46 0.19
C GLY A 115 -3.76 -0.38 -1.00
N GLU A 116 -4.27 -1.59 -0.74
CA GLU A 116 -4.89 -2.45 -1.76
C GLU A 116 -6.15 -1.82 -2.38
N ALA A 117 -6.91 -1.05 -1.59
CA ALA A 117 -8.01 -0.25 -2.09
C ALA A 117 -7.54 0.96 -2.91
N GLY A 118 -6.24 1.27 -2.95
CA GLY A 118 -5.67 2.40 -3.68
C GLY A 118 -5.87 3.75 -2.99
N LEU A 119 -6.11 3.73 -1.68
CA LEU A 119 -6.20 4.93 -0.84
C LEU A 119 -4.86 5.17 -0.11
N TYR A 120 -4.60 6.42 0.27
CA TYR A 120 -3.50 6.74 1.19
C TYR A 120 -3.92 6.52 2.64
N VAL A 121 -2.93 6.42 3.54
CA VAL A 121 -3.16 6.35 4.99
C VAL A 121 -2.53 7.56 5.67
N HIS A 122 -3.29 8.22 6.55
CA HIS A 122 -2.77 9.17 7.53
C HIS A 122 -2.72 8.49 8.91
N LEU A 123 -1.53 8.08 9.34
CA LEU A 123 -1.30 7.42 10.62
C LEU A 123 -1.04 8.43 11.74
N ARG A 124 -1.89 8.41 12.76
CA ARG A 124 -1.75 9.24 13.97
C ARG A 124 -1.32 8.37 15.13
N ILE A 125 -0.01 8.29 15.36
CA ILE A 125 0.62 7.22 16.17
C ILE A 125 0.55 7.45 17.70
N GLY A 126 -0.16 8.48 18.17
CA GLY A 126 -0.23 8.81 19.59
C GLY A 126 1.05 9.52 20.08
N PRO A 127 1.46 9.35 21.36
CA PRO A 127 1.02 8.32 22.32
C PRO A 127 -0.37 8.53 22.92
N TYR A 128 -0.89 9.77 22.89
CA TYR A 128 -2.23 10.13 23.36
C TYR A 128 -3.11 10.54 22.17
N VAL A 129 -4.37 10.10 22.15
CA VAL A 129 -5.25 10.20 20.97
C VAL A 129 -6.57 10.96 21.20
N CYS A 130 -7.00 11.17 22.45
CA CYS A 130 -8.26 11.88 22.82
C CYS A 130 -9.52 11.45 22.01
N ALA A 131 -9.55 10.24 21.48
CA ALA A 131 -10.22 9.87 20.23
C ALA A 131 -11.77 9.75 20.29
N GLU A 132 -12.46 10.49 21.16
CA GLU A 132 -13.90 10.42 21.44
C GLU A 132 -14.62 11.76 21.26
#